data_AF-A0A3A0AKG8-F1
#
_entry.id   AF-A0A3A0AKG8-F1
#
_cell.length_a   1.000
_cell.length_b   1.000
_cell.length_c   1.000
_cell.angle_alpha   90.00
_cell.angle_beta   90.00
_cell.angle_gamma   90.00
#
_symmetry.space_group_name_H-M   'P 1'
#
loop_
_entity.id
_entity.type
_entity.pdbx_description
1 polymer ?
#
loop_
_entity_poly.entity_id
_entity_poly.type
_entity_poly.pdbx_seq_one_letter_code
_entity_poly.pdbx_strand_id
1 'polypeptide(L)'
;MNGTMMVVGTVEADHTVKVPADLPVGEQVMIVRLPSIPALLRDPQRRARFAATRAAIQQAIQAGFPKRTLSNDEIVALVKRARQATRTE
;
A
#
# COMPACT_ATOMS: atom_id res chain seq x y z
N MET A 1 -9.19 -17.92 -28.24
CA MET A 1 -8.48 -17.51 -27.00
C MET A 1 -9.13 -18.25 -25.85
N ASN A 2 -8.59 -19.41 -25.44
CA ASN A 2 -9.09 -20.12 -24.26
C ASN A 2 -8.47 -19.46 -23.03
N GLY A 3 -9.22 -18.58 -22.38
CA GLY A 3 -8.83 -18.08 -21.07
C GLY A 3 -8.93 -19.21 -20.07
N THR A 4 -7.81 -19.58 -19.44
CA THR A 4 -7.81 -20.53 -18.33
C THR A 4 -8.70 -19.94 -17.23
N MET A 5 -9.86 -20.55 -17.01
CA MET A 5 -10.84 -20.08 -16.03
C MET A 5 -10.27 -20.36 -14.64
N MET A 6 -9.81 -19.32 -13.94
CA MET A 6 -9.26 -19.46 -12.60
C MET A 6 -10.43 -19.55 -11.61
N VAL A 7 -10.66 -20.74 -11.08
CA VAL A 7 -11.73 -21.02 -10.12
C VAL A 7 -11.18 -20.91 -8.70
N VAL A 8 -11.77 -20.05 -7.87
CA VAL A 8 -11.34 -19.84 -6.47
C VAL A 8 -12.15 -20.76 -5.55
N GLY A 9 -11.50 -21.78 -5.00
CA GLY A 9 -12.05 -22.62 -3.94
C GLY A 9 -11.71 -22.09 -2.54
N THR A 10 -12.56 -22.38 -1.57
CA THR A 10 -12.33 -21.98 -0.17
C THR A 10 -11.77 -23.17 0.61
N VAL A 11 -10.72 -22.93 1.39
CA VAL A 11 -10.21 -23.90 2.37
C VAL A 11 -10.75 -23.54 3.74
N GLU A 12 -11.54 -24.44 4.32
CA GLU A 12 -12.13 -24.30 5.64
C GLU A 12 -11.10 -24.55 6.76
N ALA A 13 -11.45 -24.16 7.98
CA ALA A 13 -10.56 -24.27 9.14
C ALA A 13 -10.22 -25.73 9.51
N ASP A 14 -11.10 -26.67 9.18
CA ASP A 14 -10.94 -28.11 9.35
C ASP A 14 -10.10 -28.78 8.24
N HIS A 15 -9.50 -27.99 7.34
CA HIS A 15 -8.74 -28.43 6.17
C HIS A 15 -9.59 -29.00 5.03
N THR A 16 -10.91 -28.88 5.09
CA THR A 16 -11.79 -29.25 3.99
C THR A 16 -11.66 -28.23 2.84
N VAL A 17 -11.52 -28.73 1.61
CA VAL A 17 -11.46 -27.89 0.40
C VAL A 17 -12.83 -27.92 -0.26
N LYS A 18 -13.49 -26.76 -0.37
CA LYS A 18 -14.73 -26.60 -1.12
C LYS A 18 -14.40 -26.10 -2.52
N VAL A 19 -14.59 -26.97 -3.50
CA VAL A 19 -14.50 -26.64 -4.93
C VAL A 19 -15.90 -26.35 -5.50
N PRO A 20 -16.03 -25.45 -6.48
CA PRO A 20 -17.30 -25.22 -7.16
C PRO A 20 -17.86 -26.47 -7.83
N ALA A 21 -19.18 -26.63 -7.79
CA ALA A 21 -19.89 -27.84 -8.21
C ALA A 21 -19.88 -28.07 -9.72
N ASP A 22 -19.55 -27.03 -10.48
CA ASP A 22 -19.42 -27.03 -11.94
C ASP A 22 -18.02 -27.49 -12.41
N LEU A 23 -17.10 -27.79 -11.49
CA LEU A 23 -15.76 -28.27 -11.83
C LEU A 23 -15.82 -29.72 -12.38
N PRO A 24 -15.38 -29.96 -13.63
CA PRO A 24 -15.31 -31.29 -14.22
C PRO A 24 -14.43 -32.27 -13.42
N VAL A 25 -14.89 -33.52 -13.33
CA VAL A 25 -14.08 -34.61 -12.74
C VAL A 25 -12.85 -34.87 -13.60
N GLY A 26 -11.67 -34.89 -12.97
CA GLY A 26 -10.38 -35.14 -13.64
C GLY A 26 -9.59 -33.89 -14.00
N GLU A 27 -10.12 -32.69 -13.73
CA GLU A 27 -9.37 -31.44 -13.93
C GLU A 27 -8.34 -31.19 -12.82
N GLN A 28 -7.20 -30.57 -13.19
CA GLN A 28 -6.17 -30.18 -12.23
C GLN A 28 -6.51 -28.81 -11.63
N VAL A 29 -6.53 -28.75 -10.29
CA VAL A 29 -6.76 -27.50 -9.55
C VAL A 29 -5.54 -27.08 -8.75
N MET A 30 -5.27 -25.79 -8.72
CA MET A 30 -4.26 -25.19 -7.84
C MET A 30 -4.94 -24.64 -6.58
N ILE A 31 -4.60 -25.21 -5.42
CA ILE A 31 -5.11 -24.75 -4.13
C ILE A 31 -4.08 -23.81 -3.50
N VAL A 32 -4.44 -22.54 -3.34
CA VAL A 32 -3.60 -21.54 -2.67
C VAL A 32 -4.17 -21.23 -1.29
N ARG A 33 -3.37 -21.48 -0.25
CA ARG A 33 -3.73 -21.07 1.12
C ARG A 33 -3.43 -19.58 1.30
N LEU A 34 -4.48 -18.77 1.34
CA LEU A 34 -4.38 -17.38 1.77
C LEU A 34 -4.64 -17.30 3.29
N PRO A 35 -3.73 -16.71 4.07
CA PRO A 35 -4.00 -16.50 5.49
C PRO A 35 -5.17 -15.53 5.67
N SER A 36 -6.05 -15.83 6.61
CA SER A 36 -7.22 -14.98 6.90
C SER A 36 -6.78 -13.62 7.45
N ILE A 37 -7.61 -12.57 7.25
CA ILE A 37 -7.31 -11.23 7.77
C ILE A 37 -7.00 -11.25 9.28
N PRO A 38 -7.75 -11.96 10.15
CA PRO A 38 -7.41 -12.06 11.56
C PRO A 38 -6.05 -12.73 11.81
N ALA A 39 -5.71 -13.79 11.07
CA ALA A 39 -4.41 -14.46 11.18
C ALA A 39 -3.27 -13.51 10.79
N LEU A 40 -3.49 -12.75 9.72
CA LEU A 40 -2.55 -11.75 9.22
C LEU A 40 -2.32 -10.58 10.18
N LEU A 41 -3.35 -10.16 10.91
CA LEU A 41 -3.25 -9.10 11.93
C LEU A 41 -2.54 -9.58 13.20
N ARG A 42 -2.65 -10.87 13.52
CA ARG A 42 -1.98 -11.47 14.69
C ARG A 42 -0.50 -11.74 14.47
N ASP A 43 -0.03 -11.81 13.22
CA ASP A 43 1.37 -12.03 12.87
C ASP A 43 2.28 -10.89 13.40
N PRO A 44 3.14 -11.15 14.41
CA PRO A 44 4.02 -10.12 14.98
C PRO A 44 5.13 -9.70 14.04
N GLN A 45 5.66 -10.61 13.21
CA GLN A 45 6.73 -10.29 12.27
C GLN A 45 6.22 -9.39 11.14
N ARG A 46 5.02 -9.66 10.63
CA ARG A 46 4.38 -8.82 9.62
C ARG A 46 4.14 -7.41 10.15
N ARG A 47 3.61 -7.28 11.38
CA ARG A 47 3.43 -5.98 12.04
C ARG A 47 4.75 -5.22 12.19
N ALA A 48 5.83 -5.90 12.58
CA ALA A 48 7.15 -5.29 12.68
C ALA A 48 7.65 -4.75 11.32
N ARG A 49 7.50 -5.51 10.24
CA ARG A 49 7.87 -5.05 8.87
C ARG A 49 7.07 -3.82 8.43
N PHE A 50 5.76 -3.80 8.69
CA PHE A 50 4.93 -2.62 8.41
C PHE A 50 5.35 -1.40 9.22
N ALA A 51 5.62 -1.58 10.52
CA ALA A 51 6.06 -0.50 11.39
C ALA A 51 7.39 0.10 10.92
N ALA A 52 8.37 -0.75 10.57
CA ALA A 52 9.65 -0.31 10.02
C ALA A 52 9.49 0.49 8.72
N THR A 53 8.66 0.01 7.80
CA THR A 53 8.39 0.70 6.52
C THR A 53 7.73 2.05 6.76
N ARG A 54 6.73 2.11 7.65
CA ARG A 54 6.07 3.36 8.03
C ARG A 54 7.06 4.36 8.63
N ALA A 55 7.94 3.91 9.50
CA ALA A 55 8.98 4.76 10.10
C ALA A 55 9.95 5.31 9.03
N ALA A 56 10.41 4.47 8.10
CA ALA A 56 11.28 4.89 7.01
C ALA A 56 10.61 5.96 6.13
N ILE A 57 9.31 5.81 5.81
CA ILE A 57 8.54 6.81 5.06
C ILE A 57 8.46 8.13 5.84
N GLN A 58 8.15 8.08 7.14
CA GLN A 58 8.08 9.29 7.97
C GLN A 58 9.42 10.01 8.04
N GLN A 59 10.51 9.27 8.18
CA GLN A 59 11.87 9.83 8.16
C GLN A 59 12.19 10.46 6.81
N ALA A 60 11.83 9.81 5.70
CA ALA A 60 12.03 10.37 4.36
C ALA A 60 11.24 11.66 4.14
N ILE A 61 9.99 11.73 4.62
CA ILE A 61 9.18 12.96 4.60
C ILE A 61 9.88 14.05 5.40
N GLN A 62 10.34 13.77 6.62
CA GLN A 62 11.02 14.76 7.45
C GLN A 62 12.35 15.23 6.85
N ALA A 63 13.10 14.33 6.21
CA ALA A 63 14.36 14.65 5.54
C ALA A 63 14.16 15.44 4.24
N GLY A 64 13.09 15.16 3.49
CA GLY A 64 12.75 15.83 2.23
C GLY A 64 12.14 17.23 2.41
N PHE A 65 11.62 17.55 3.60
CA PHE A 65 11.08 18.87 3.93
C PHE A 65 11.87 19.48 5.08
N PRO A 66 13.06 20.08 4.83
CA PRO A 66 13.58 21.04 5.79
C PRO A 66 12.50 22.11 5.95
N LYS A 67 11.91 22.20 7.14
CA LYS A 67 11.06 23.31 7.55
C LYS A 67 11.97 24.54 7.63
N ARG A 68 12.31 25.10 6.47
CA ARG A 68 13.12 26.32 6.38
C ARG A 68 12.23 27.43 6.89
N THR A 69 12.39 27.76 8.17
CA THR A 69 11.84 28.97 8.73
C THR A 69 12.51 30.12 7.98
N LEU A 70 11.77 30.76 7.08
CA LEU A 70 12.27 31.93 6.37
C LEU A 70 12.56 33.03 7.40
N SER A 71 13.69 33.71 7.26
CA SER A 71 13.92 34.93 8.02
C SER A 71 12.94 36.02 7.56
N ASN A 72 12.70 37.03 8.40
CA ASN A 72 11.84 38.15 8.02
C ASN A 72 12.30 38.82 6.72
N ASP A 73 13.61 38.89 6.48
CA ASP A 73 14.18 39.46 5.26
C ASP A 73 13.88 38.58 4.03
N GLU A 74 13.95 37.25 4.17
CA GLU A 74 13.58 36.31 3.11
C GLU A 74 12.08 36.39 2.78
N ILE A 75 11.22 36.60 3.79
CA ILE A 75 9.77 36.82 3.59
C ILE A 75 9.52 38.13 2.83
N VAL A 76 10.18 39.22 3.22
CA VAL A 76 10.05 40.51 2.54
C VAL A 76 10.50 40.42 1.08
N ALA A 77 11.62 39.73 0.82
CA ALA A 77 12.12 39.51 -0.54
C ALA A 77 11.12 38.70 -1.39
N LEU A 78 10.52 37.65 -0.83
CA LEU A 78 9.51 36.83 -1.49
C LEU A 78 8.27 37.67 -1.87
N VAL A 79 7.75 38.47 -0.93
CA VAL A 79 6.58 39.34 -1.15
C VAL A 79 6.86 40.38 -2.23
N LYS A 80 8.05 41.00 -2.24
CA LYS A 80 8.46 41.95 -3.28
C LYS A 80 8.48 41.28 -4.67
N ARG A 81 9.05 40.08 -4.77
CA ARG A 81 9.10 39.30 -6.03
C ARG A 81 7.70 38.94 -6.53
N ALA A 82 6.82 38.48 -5.64
CA ALA A 82 5.45 38.11 -5.98
C ALA A 82 4.66 39.30 -6.52
N ARG A 83 4.80 40.48 -5.90
CA ARG A 83 4.16 41.74 -6.35
C ARG A 83 4.68 42.23 -7.70
N GLN A 84 5.95 41.98 -8.01
CA GLN A 84 6.52 42.34 -9.31
C GLN A 84 6.02 41.41 -10.42
N ALA A 85 5.90 40.11 -10.13
CA ALA A 85 5.40 39.13 -11.09
C ALA A 85 3.96 39.43 -11.56
N THR A 86 3.11 39.96 -10.68
CA THR A 86 1.72 40.34 -10.99
C THR A 86 1.58 41.70 -11.69
N ARG A 87 2.68 42.44 -11.86
CA ARG A 87 2.69 43.78 -12.48
C ARG A 87 3.18 43.78 -13.93
N THR A 88 3.36 42.59 -14.50
CA THR A 88 3.91 42.38 -15.86
C THR A 88 2.85 41.89 -16.86
N GLU A 89 1.58 42.08 -16.54
CA GLU A 89 0.45 42.07 -17.49
C GLU A 89 -0.08 43.50 -17.66
#